data_AF-A0A0G1QZ22-F1
#
_entry.id   AF-A0A0G1QZ22-F1
#
_cell.length_a   1.000
_cell.length_b   1.000
_cell.length_c   1.000
_cell.angle_alpha   90.00
_cell.angle_beta   90.00
_cell.angle_gamma   90.00
#
_symmetry.space_group_name_H-M   'P 1'
#
loop_
_entity.id
_entity.type
_entity.pdbx_description
1 polymer ?
#
loop_
_entity_poly.entity_id
_entity_poly.type
_entity_poly.pdbx_seq_one_letter_code
_entity_poly.pdbx_strand_id
1 'polypeptide(L)' 'MSLRIKMNSQSLQKAFPQVYRDFFAKCPLVVSAPRHIMWMGEYTVRHGGVAMHQILPIRGYVDSRARLSNL' A
#
# COMPACT_ATOMS: atom_id res chain seq x y z
N MET A 1 -10.17 7.82 -24.49
CA MET A 1 -9.39 8.44 -23.39
C MET A 1 -9.66 7.65 -22.11
N SER A 2 -8.65 6.98 -21.55
CA SER A 2 -8.86 6.19 -20.32
C SER A 2 -9.03 7.15 -19.14
N LEU A 3 -10.21 7.17 -18.51
CA LEU A 3 -10.52 7.91 -17.28
C LEU A 3 -9.81 7.25 -16.07
N ARG A 4 -8.49 7.16 -16.10
CA ARG A 4 -7.72 6.65 -14.96
C ARG A 4 -7.67 7.72 -13.88
N ILE A 5 -8.32 7.43 -12.75
CA ILE A 5 -8.20 8.22 -11.53
C ILE A 5 -6.72 8.24 -11.14
N LYS A 6 -6.17 9.43 -10.92
CA LYS A 6 -4.79 9.59 -10.42
C LYS A 6 -4.71 8.94 -9.04
N MET A 7 -4.04 7.79 -8.90
CA MET A 7 -3.99 6.96 -7.68
C MET A 7 -3.16 7.60 -6.55
N ASN A 8 -3.59 8.76 -6.06
CA ASN A 8 -3.10 9.39 -4.84
C ASN A 8 -4.21 9.42 -3.78
N SER A 9 -3.84 9.61 -2.51
CA SER A 9 -4.79 9.54 -1.39
C SER A 9 -5.93 10.54 -1.51
N GLN A 10 -5.67 11.75 -2.04
CA GLN A 10 -6.71 12.79 -2.20
C GLN A 10 -7.73 12.43 -3.27
N SER A 11 -7.30 11.90 -4.42
CA SER A 11 -8.19 11.46 -5.50
C SER A 11 -9.01 10.24 -5.07
N LEU A 12 -8.41 9.30 -4.35
CA LEU A 12 -9.10 8.12 -3.85
C LEU A 12 -10.11 8.48 -2.76
N GLN A 13 -9.79 9.42 -1.88
CA GLN A 13 -10.73 9.95 -0.89
C GLN A 13 -11.93 10.64 -1.56
N LYS A 14 -11.72 11.40 -2.64
CA LYS A 14 -12.80 12.02 -3.41
C LYS A 14 -13.68 10.99 -4.14
N ALA A 15 -13.07 9.94 -4.68
CA ALA A 15 -13.78 8.91 -5.43
C ALA A 15 -14.53 7.90 -4.53
N PHE A 16 -13.98 7.59 -3.35
CA PHE A 16 -14.51 6.60 -2.41
C PHE A 16 -14.61 7.17 -0.98
N PRO A 17 -15.40 8.24 -0.77
CA PRO A 17 -15.43 8.95 0.50
C PRO A 17 -15.96 8.09 1.64
N GLN A 18 -16.91 7.19 1.38
CA GLN A 18 -17.49 6.31 2.41
C GLN A 18 -16.45 5.32 2.95
N VAL A 19 -15.69 4.67 2.08
CA VAL A 19 -14.64 3.71 2.47
C VAL A 19 -13.55 4.41 3.27
N TYR A 20 -13.10 5.59 2.82
CA TYR A 20 -12.13 6.38 3.57
C TYR A 20 -12.70 6.84 4.92
N ARG A 21 -13.94 7.32 4.97
CA ARG A 21 -14.57 7.75 6.22
C ARG A 21 -14.66 6.59 7.22
N ASP A 22 -15.11 5.42 6.79
CA ASP A 22 -15.26 4.26 7.68
C ASP A 22 -13.90 3.71 8.14
N PHE A 23 -12.89 3.75 7.26
CA PHE A 23 -11.53 3.30 7.56
C PHE A 23 -10.80 4.24 8.52
N PHE A 24 -10.87 5.56 8.29
CA PHE A 24 -10.23 6.57 9.13
C PHE A 24 -11.04 6.95 10.38
N ALA A 25 -12.34 6.66 10.43
CA ALA A 25 -13.15 6.87 11.64
C ALA A 25 -12.72 5.96 12.78
N LYS A 26 -12.26 4.74 12.47
CA LYS A 26 -11.80 3.80 13.48
C LYS A 26 -10.41 4.14 13.96
N CYS A 27 -9.53 4.65 13.08
CA CYS A 27 -8.11 4.82 13.40
C CYS A 27 -7.51 6.13 12.88
N PRO A 28 -6.88 6.92 13.76
CA PRO A 28 -6.34 8.23 13.42
C PRO A 28 -5.06 8.15 12.58
N LEU A 29 -4.38 7.00 12.59
CA LEU A 29 -3.16 6.75 11.83
C LEU A 29 -3.34 5.54 10.92
N VAL A 30 -3.10 5.75 9.63
CA VAL A 30 -3.16 4.73 8.59
C VAL A 30 -1.83 4.73 7.86
N VAL A 31 -1.21 3.55 7.78
CA VAL A 31 0.03 3.36 7.04
C VAL A 31 -0.33 2.77 5.68
N SER A 32 0.32 3.27 4.62
CA SER A 32 0.18 2.67 3.29
C SER A 32 1.52 2.16 2.79
N ALA A 33 1.53 0.94 2.28
CA ALA A 33 2.70 0.33 1.66
C ALA A 33 2.39 0.03 0.19
N PRO A 34 3.22 0.47 -0.76
CA PRO A 34 3.07 0.06 -2.14
C PRO A 34 3.46 -1.42 -2.30
N ARG A 35 2.77 -2.13 -3.18
CA ARG A 35 3.23 -3.45 -3.63
C ARG A 35 4.38 -3.29 -4.61
N HIS A 36 5.20 -4.33 -4.75
CA HIS A 36 6.26 -4.36 -5.73
C HIS A 36 6.30 -5.72 -6.43
N ILE A 37 6.82 -5.71 -7.67
CA ILE A 37 7.23 -6.90 -8.39
C ILE A 37 8.75 -6.96 -8.34
N MET A 38 9.30 -8.15 -8.12
CA MET A 38 10.72 -8.40 -8.29
C MET A 38 10.94 -8.97 -9.69
N TRP A 39 11.80 -8.33 -10.47
CA TRP A 39 12.14 -8.76 -11.82
C TRP A 39 13.28 -9.79 -11.83
N MET A 40 14.23 -9.64 -10.91
CA MET A 40 15.39 -10.54 -10.75
C MET A 40 16.02 -10.34 -9.37
N GLY A 41 16.72 -11.38 -8.89
CA GLY A 41 17.51 -11.32 -7.65
C GLY A 41 16.81 -11.85 -6.39
N GLU A 42 15.84 -12.76 -6.53
CA GLU A 42 15.03 -13.30 -5.41
C GLU A 42 15.87 -13.88 -4.26
N TYR A 43 16.98 -14.55 -4.58
CA TYR A 43 17.84 -15.18 -3.59
C TYR A 43 19.20 -14.48 -3.41
N THR A 44 19.57 -13.59 -4.33
CA THR A 44 20.87 -12.89 -4.30
C THR A 44 20.93 -11.87 -3.16
N VAL A 45 19.81 -11.17 -2.90
CA VAL A 45 19.73 -10.16 -1.83
C VAL A 45 20.02 -10.74 -0.45
N ARG A 46 19.63 -11.99 -0.21
CA ARG A 46 19.92 -12.69 1.07
C ARG A 46 21.42 -12.90 1.31
N HIS A 47 22.22 -12.81 0.26
CA HIS A 47 23.68 -13.01 0.29
C HIS A 47 24.43 -11.71 -0.05
N GLY A 48 23.79 -10.54 0.10
CA GLY A 48 24.40 -9.23 -0.17
C GLY A 48 24.41 -8.82 -1.65
N GLY A 49 23.75 -9.58 -2.52
CA GLY A 49 23.59 -9.24 -3.93
C GLY A 49 22.50 -8.19 -4.19
N VAL A 50 22.33 -7.84 -5.47
CA VAL A 50 21.35 -6.85 -5.92
C VAL A 50 20.09 -7.54 -6.45
N ALA A 51 18.93 -6.90 -6.25
CA ALA A 51 17.68 -7.24 -6.92
C ALA A 51 17.10 -6.02 -7.64
N MET A 52 16.36 -6.29 -8.72
CA MET A 52 15.62 -5.28 -9.45
C MET A 52 14.14 -5.37 -9.09
N HIS A 53 13.58 -4.28 -8.59
CA HIS A 53 12.18 -4.18 -8.19
C HIS A 53 11.47 -3.08 -8.95
N GLN A 54 10.19 -3.32 -9.26
CA GLN A 54 9.28 -2.28 -9.72
C GLN A 54 8.17 -2.06 -8.70
N ILE A 55 8.02 -0.82 -8.28
CA ILE A 55 6.90 -0.39 -7.44
C ILE A 55 5.63 -0.40 -8.30
N LEU A 56 4.61 -1.12 -7.84
CA LEU A 56 3.29 -1.11 -8.46
C LEU A 56 2.46 0.07 -7.94
N PRO A 57 1.57 0.63 -8.76
CA PRO A 57 0.64 1.68 -8.33
C PRO A 57 -0.49 1.15 -7.42
N ILE A 58 -0.34 -0.04 -6.86
CA ILE A 58 -1.28 -0.67 -5.93
C ILE A 58 -0.76 -0.47 -4.51
N ARG A 59 -1.56 0.13 -3.64
CA ARG A 59 -1.23 0.33 -2.22
C ARG A 59 -2.11 -0.52 -1.33
N GLY A 60 -1.50 -1.24 -0.40
CA GLY A 60 -2.18 -1.78 0.76
C GLY A 60 -2.26 -0.72 1.84
N TYR A 61 -3.42 -0.60 2.49
CA TYR A 61 -3.62 0.26 3.65
C TYR A 61 -3.73 -0.63 4.88
N VAL A 62 -2.94 -0.32 5.90
CA VAL A 62 -2.93 -1.03 7.18
C VAL A 62 -3.26 -0.03 8.27
N ASP A 63 -4.17 -0.45 9.13
CA ASP A 63 -4.55 0.26 10.32
C ASP A 63 -3.50 0.07 11.42
N SER A 64 -3.03 1.16 12.04
CA SER A 64 -2.06 1.11 13.13
C SER A 64 -2.64 0.60 14.45
N ARG A 65 -3.97 0.49 14.62
CA ARG A 65 -4.59 -0.19 15.76
C ARG A 65 -4.69 -1.71 15.56
N ALA A 66 -3.75 -2.32 14.85
CA ALA A 66 -3.52 -3.75 14.97
C ALA A 66 -3.21 -4.07 16.45
N ARG A 67 -4.26 -4.36 17.23
CA ARG A 67 -4.15 -4.99 18.54
C ARG A 67 -3.40 -6.28 18.25
N LEU A 68 -2.19 -6.40 18.76
CA LEU A 68 -1.46 -7.67 18.81
C LEU A 68 -2.29 -8.62 19.69
N SER A 69 -3.35 -9.18 19.12
CA SER A 69 -4.03 -10.34 19.65
C SER A 69 -3.44 -11.54 18.93
N ASN A 70 -2.49 -12.17 19.62
CA ASN A 70 -1.95 -13.50 19.40
C ASN A 70 -1.03 -13.66 18.18
N LEU A 71 0.27 -13.49 18.43
CA LEU A 71 1.26 -14.55 18.28
C LEU A 71 2.26 -14.44 19.44
#